data_AF-A0A0P6YIK1-F1
#
_entry.id   AF-A0A0P6YIK1-F1
#
_cell.length_a   1.000
_cell.length_b   1.000
_cell.length_c   1.000
_cell.angle_alpha   90.00
_cell.angle_beta   90.00
_cell.angle_gamma   90.00
#
_symmetry.space_group_name_H-M   'P 1'
#
loop_
_entity.id
_entity.type
_entity.pdbx_description
1 polymer ?
#
loop_
_entity_poly.entity_id
_entity_poly.type
_entity_poly.pdbx_seq_one_letter_code
_entity_poly.pdbx_strand_id
1 'polypeptide(L)'
;MAILISIDFFWIPKHFGGHSGPPWNNMSLSIRWQRNIKTYIAERRDIKCIKFEYDPSTREGFAICRLLTHDPLPNDSLQQGARIEMLDGYNVLAVGKITDSRITNDEESMNASINIEFMMIPAHLGGRRHPIFETMWINFRWQRYPQYLWSIRIMNLEYDQQTHIGYAQQCALIIEEPCTEAWLQPGELLELCEGPNVVAIAKIVDQRVTDR
;
A
#
# COMPACT_ATOMS: atom_id res chain seq x y z
N MET A 1 5.49 -11.62 12.91
CA MET A 1 4.14 -12.23 13.00
C MET A 1 3.24 -11.44 12.09
N ALA A 2 2.82 -12.02 10.97
CA ALA A 2 1.80 -11.42 10.13
C ALA A 2 0.43 -11.83 10.65
N ILE A 3 -0.50 -10.89 10.56
CA ILE A 3 -1.90 -11.14 10.82
C ILE A 3 -2.58 -11.14 9.47
N LEU A 4 -3.14 -12.29 9.10
CA LEU A 4 -4.01 -12.44 7.96
C LEU A 4 -5.46 -12.23 8.42
N ILE A 5 -6.20 -11.46 7.65
CA ILE A 5 -7.63 -11.25 7.85
C ILE A 5 -8.37 -11.57 6.55
N SER A 6 -9.50 -12.24 6.68
CA SER A 6 -10.45 -12.47 5.61
C SER A 6 -11.61 -11.49 5.76
N ILE A 7 -12.05 -10.89 4.66
CA ILE A 7 -13.04 -9.81 4.67
C ILE A 7 -14.09 -10.08 3.61
N ASP A 8 -15.36 -10.08 4.00
CA ASP A 8 -16.47 -9.86 3.06
C ASP A 8 -16.66 -8.36 2.91
N PHE A 9 -16.68 -7.84 1.69
CA PHE A 9 -16.79 -6.41 1.43
C PHE A 9 -17.84 -6.07 0.37
N PHE A 10 -18.28 -4.82 0.41
CA PHE A 10 -19.07 -4.15 -0.60
C PHE A 10 -18.28 -2.96 -1.16
N TRP A 11 -18.02 -2.97 -2.47
CA TRP A 11 -17.27 -1.93 -3.15
C TRP A 11 -18.13 -0.69 -3.40
N ILE A 12 -17.68 0.46 -2.89
CA ILE A 12 -18.45 1.70 -2.97
C ILE A 12 -18.39 2.24 -4.41
N PRO A 13 -19.53 2.53 -5.04
CA PRO A 13 -19.56 3.10 -6.38
C PRO A 13 -19.01 4.53 -6.40
N LYS A 14 -18.36 4.92 -7.49
CA LYS A 14 -17.83 6.28 -7.67
C LYS A 14 -18.84 7.41 -7.41
N HIS A 15 -20.11 7.25 -7.80
CA HIS A 15 -21.13 8.28 -7.58
C HIS A 15 -21.54 8.46 -6.11
N PHE A 16 -21.11 7.55 -5.22
CA PHE A 16 -21.22 7.66 -3.77
C PHE A 16 -19.87 7.98 -3.09
N GLY A 17 -18.85 8.39 -3.85
CA GLY A 17 -17.53 8.77 -3.32
C GLY A 17 -16.50 7.64 -3.26
N GLY A 18 -16.81 6.45 -3.79
CA GLY A 18 -15.86 5.34 -3.92
C GLY A 18 -15.00 5.41 -5.18
N HIS A 19 -14.44 4.27 -5.60
CA HIS A 19 -13.51 4.20 -6.73
C HIS A 19 -14.21 3.88 -8.06
N SER A 20 -13.67 4.38 -9.20
CA SER A 20 -14.20 4.05 -10.54
C SER A 20 -13.80 2.67 -11.05
N GLY A 21 -12.65 2.17 -10.64
CA GLY A 21 -12.15 0.85 -11.02
C GLY A 21 -12.56 -0.23 -10.01
N PRO A 22 -12.63 -1.51 -10.43
CA PRO A 22 -12.80 -2.63 -9.52
C PRO A 22 -11.56 -2.80 -8.61
N PRO A 23 -11.68 -3.52 -7.49
CA PRO A 23 -10.52 -3.95 -6.71
C PRO A 23 -9.62 -4.89 -7.54
N TRP A 24 -8.33 -4.96 -7.20
CA TRP A 24 -7.37 -5.84 -7.86
C TRP A 24 -6.44 -6.53 -6.85
N ASN A 25 -5.93 -7.70 -7.19
CA ASN A 25 -4.99 -8.44 -6.36
C ASN A 25 -3.73 -7.62 -6.09
N ASN A 26 -3.14 -7.80 -4.91
CA ASN A 26 -1.97 -7.06 -4.43
C ASN A 26 -2.20 -5.55 -4.26
N MET A 27 -3.44 -5.09 -4.20
CA MET A 27 -3.73 -3.70 -3.84
C MET A 27 -3.36 -3.45 -2.37
N SER A 28 -2.57 -2.40 -2.13
CA SER A 28 -2.33 -1.90 -0.78
C SER A 28 -3.34 -0.81 -0.43
N LEU A 29 -3.92 -0.97 0.74
CA LEU A 29 -4.96 -0.11 1.27
C LEU A 29 -4.69 0.11 2.76
N SER A 30 -5.44 1.00 3.36
CA SER A 30 -5.60 0.97 4.80
C SER A 30 -6.97 0.44 5.16
N ILE A 31 -7.11 -0.12 6.36
CA ILE A 31 -8.40 -0.38 6.99
C ILE A 31 -8.53 0.47 8.24
N ARG A 32 -9.78 0.72 8.64
CA ARG A 32 -10.11 1.18 9.98
C ARG A 32 -11.40 0.54 10.45
N TRP A 33 -11.61 0.48 11.76
CA TRP A 33 -12.78 -0.12 12.36
C TRP A 33 -13.93 0.89 12.49
N GLN A 34 -15.14 0.41 12.22
CA GLN A 34 -16.36 1.19 12.44
C GLN A 34 -16.73 1.17 13.93
N ARG A 35 -15.97 1.88 14.78
CA ARG A 35 -16.32 2.15 16.18
C ARG A 35 -15.87 3.55 16.61
N ASN A 36 -16.68 4.15 17.49
CA ASN A 36 -16.52 5.41 18.25
C ASN A 36 -15.63 6.51 17.62
N ILE A 37 -16.23 7.65 17.25
CA ILE A 37 -15.59 8.73 16.47
C ILE A 37 -14.27 9.27 17.06
N LYS A 38 -14.05 9.08 18.37
CA LYS A 38 -12.85 9.53 19.09
C LYS A 38 -11.60 8.66 18.85
N THR A 39 -11.76 7.38 18.55
CA THR A 39 -10.65 6.45 18.21
C THR A 39 -10.48 6.24 16.70
N TYR A 40 -11.42 6.77 15.91
CA TYR A 40 -11.63 6.53 14.48
C TYR A 40 -10.42 6.79 13.55
N ILE A 41 -9.52 7.71 13.90
CA ILE A 41 -8.33 8.03 13.08
C ILE A 41 -7.09 7.27 13.58
N ALA A 42 -6.96 7.07 14.89
CA ALA A 42 -5.78 6.46 15.51
C ALA A 42 -5.67 4.95 15.23
N GLU A 43 -6.79 4.29 14.92
CA GLU A 43 -6.87 2.85 14.69
C GLU A 43 -6.78 2.45 13.21
N ARG A 44 -6.30 3.35 12.34
CA ARG A 44 -5.98 3.01 10.96
C ARG A 44 -4.83 2.00 10.91
N ARG A 45 -4.93 1.01 10.03
CA ARG A 45 -3.88 0.03 9.76
C ARG A 45 -3.69 -0.17 8.28
N ASP A 46 -2.45 -0.30 7.85
CA ASP A 46 -2.15 -0.63 6.46
C ASP A 46 -2.25 -2.14 6.24
N ILE A 47 -2.83 -2.50 5.10
CA ILE A 47 -3.03 -3.86 4.66
C ILE A 47 -2.56 -4.04 3.22
N LYS A 48 -2.06 -5.23 2.92
CA LYS A 48 -1.87 -5.72 1.55
C LYS A 48 -2.96 -6.74 1.25
N CYS A 49 -3.75 -6.51 0.21
CA CYS A 49 -4.77 -7.46 -0.21
C CYS A 49 -4.13 -8.51 -1.11
N ILE A 50 -3.83 -9.68 -0.56
CA ILE A 50 -3.21 -10.80 -1.26
C ILE A 50 -4.15 -11.32 -2.35
N LYS A 51 -5.43 -11.40 -2.03
CA LYS A 51 -6.46 -11.92 -2.93
C LYS A 51 -7.72 -11.08 -2.86
N PHE A 52 -8.30 -10.82 -4.02
CA PHE A 52 -9.62 -10.25 -4.20
C PHE A 52 -10.46 -11.12 -5.13
N GLU A 53 -11.66 -11.44 -4.70
CA GLU A 53 -12.74 -11.96 -5.51
C GLU A 53 -13.85 -10.90 -5.50
N TYR A 54 -14.33 -10.49 -6.67
CA TYR A 54 -15.27 -9.38 -6.79
C TYR A 54 -16.30 -9.66 -7.88
N ASP A 55 -17.58 -9.55 -7.53
CA ASP A 55 -18.68 -9.63 -8.47
C ASP A 55 -19.12 -8.21 -8.88
N PRO A 56 -18.89 -7.79 -10.14
CA PRO A 56 -19.26 -6.44 -10.59
C PRO A 56 -20.78 -6.19 -10.64
N SER A 57 -21.61 -7.23 -10.63
CA SER A 57 -23.07 -7.11 -10.69
C SER A 57 -23.68 -6.76 -9.32
N THR A 58 -23.18 -7.36 -8.24
CA THR A 58 -23.62 -7.09 -6.86
C THR A 58 -22.75 -6.07 -6.15
N ARG A 59 -21.51 -5.88 -6.64
CA ARG A 59 -20.41 -5.13 -6.01
C ARG A 59 -19.92 -5.74 -4.70
N GLU A 60 -20.31 -6.97 -4.42
CA GLU A 60 -19.82 -7.72 -3.27
C GLU A 60 -18.54 -8.46 -3.63
N GLY A 61 -17.75 -8.77 -2.63
CA GLY A 61 -16.53 -9.51 -2.81
C GLY A 61 -15.95 -10.06 -1.53
N PHE A 62 -14.88 -10.82 -1.71
CA PHE A 62 -14.11 -11.43 -0.66
C PHE A 62 -12.64 -11.04 -0.82
N ALA A 63 -11.99 -10.66 0.28
CA ALA A 63 -10.58 -10.29 0.29
C ALA A 63 -9.82 -11.07 1.36
N ILE A 64 -8.61 -11.51 1.01
CA ILE A 64 -7.61 -11.97 1.98
C ILE A 64 -6.55 -10.89 2.06
N CYS A 65 -6.34 -10.38 3.27
CA CYS A 65 -5.46 -9.25 3.51
C CYS A 65 -4.43 -9.59 4.59
N ARG A 66 -3.22 -9.05 4.44
CA ARG A 66 -2.16 -9.08 5.45
C ARG A 66 -2.01 -7.70 6.06
N LEU A 67 -2.01 -7.62 7.39
CA LEU A 67 -1.64 -6.41 8.12
C LEU A 67 -0.14 -6.14 7.97
N LEU A 68 0.21 -4.89 7.62
CA LEU A 68 1.59 -4.48 7.34
C LEU A 68 2.31 -3.91 8.58
N THR A 69 1.59 -3.64 9.66
CA THR A 69 2.15 -3.09 10.90
C THR A 69 2.13 -4.13 12.01
N HIS A 70 3.16 -4.14 12.85
CA HIS A 70 3.20 -4.99 14.05
C HIS A 70 2.65 -4.31 15.31
N ASP A 71 2.11 -3.09 15.18
CA ASP A 71 1.52 -2.39 16.32
C ASP A 71 0.32 -3.19 16.87
N PRO A 72 0.25 -3.37 18.19
CA PRO A 72 -0.82 -4.14 18.80
C PRO A 72 -2.18 -3.54 18.43
N LEU A 73 -3.11 -4.44 18.10
CA LEU A 73 -4.50 -4.11 17.87
C LEU A 73 -5.31 -4.32 19.16
N PRO A 74 -6.35 -3.51 19.40
CA PRO A 74 -7.33 -3.83 20.43
C PRO A 74 -7.88 -5.25 20.23
N ASN A 75 -8.12 -5.98 21.33
CA ASN A 75 -8.53 -7.39 21.28
C ASN A 75 -9.81 -7.62 20.45
N ASP A 76 -10.68 -6.62 20.38
CA ASP A 76 -11.96 -6.69 19.69
C ASP A 76 -11.84 -6.46 18.18
N SER A 77 -10.73 -5.88 17.72
CA SER A 77 -10.55 -5.46 16.33
C SER A 77 -10.48 -6.63 15.37
N LEU A 78 -9.96 -7.78 15.80
CA LEU A 78 -9.85 -8.95 14.93
C LEU A 78 -11.01 -9.94 15.08
N GLN A 79 -12.05 -9.60 15.85
CA GLN A 79 -13.19 -10.48 16.03
C GLN A 79 -13.96 -10.68 14.72
N GLN A 80 -14.43 -11.90 14.50
CA GLN A 80 -15.35 -12.19 13.41
C GLN A 80 -16.60 -11.31 13.53
N GLY A 81 -17.01 -10.70 12.41
CA GLY A 81 -18.09 -9.74 12.34
C GLY A 81 -17.68 -8.29 12.65
N ALA A 82 -16.44 -8.03 13.07
CA ALA A 82 -15.94 -6.67 13.23
C ALA A 82 -16.05 -5.91 11.91
N ARG A 83 -16.74 -4.77 11.95
CA ARG A 83 -16.99 -3.96 10.76
C ARG A 83 -15.83 -3.02 10.49
N ILE A 84 -15.45 -2.93 9.23
CA ILE A 84 -14.31 -2.14 8.78
C ILE A 84 -14.65 -1.31 7.54
N GLU A 85 -13.85 -0.29 7.33
CA GLU A 85 -13.77 0.48 6.10
C GLU A 85 -12.41 0.23 5.46
N MET A 86 -12.38 0.05 4.14
CA MET A 86 -11.15 -0.07 3.35
C MET A 86 -10.91 1.25 2.63
N LEU A 87 -9.70 1.79 2.74
CA LEU A 87 -9.37 3.16 2.36
C LEU A 87 -8.17 3.24 1.43
N ASP A 88 -8.25 4.19 0.51
CA ASP A 88 -7.10 4.72 -0.23
C ASP A 88 -6.94 6.21 0.13
N GLY A 89 -5.83 6.55 0.78
CA GLY A 89 -5.68 7.86 1.42
C GLY A 89 -6.79 8.10 2.45
N TYR A 90 -7.67 9.07 2.20
CA TYR A 90 -8.84 9.38 3.04
C TYR A 90 -10.17 8.92 2.43
N ASN A 91 -10.14 8.34 1.22
CA ASN A 91 -11.33 7.91 0.52
C ASN A 91 -11.71 6.51 0.95
N VAL A 92 -12.98 6.30 1.31
CA VAL A 92 -13.51 4.97 1.60
C VAL A 92 -13.83 4.29 0.27
N LEU A 93 -13.15 3.19 -0.01
CA LEU A 93 -13.33 2.42 -1.24
C LEU A 93 -14.32 1.28 -1.06
N ALA A 94 -14.33 0.67 0.12
CA ALA A 94 -15.23 -0.41 0.45
C ALA A 94 -15.58 -0.39 1.94
N VAL A 95 -16.70 -1.02 2.27
CA VAL A 95 -17.08 -1.36 3.64
C VAL A 95 -17.20 -2.86 3.74
N GLY A 96 -16.89 -3.43 4.90
CA GLY A 96 -16.89 -4.86 5.06
C GLY A 96 -16.93 -5.34 6.50
N LYS A 97 -16.84 -6.64 6.66
CA LYS A 97 -16.73 -7.33 7.95
C LYS A 97 -15.62 -8.36 7.89
N ILE A 98 -14.89 -8.52 8.99
CA ILE A 98 -13.91 -9.59 9.13
C ILE A 98 -14.68 -10.92 9.25
N THR A 99 -14.32 -11.91 8.46
CA THR A 99 -14.90 -13.26 8.49
C THR A 99 -13.99 -14.30 9.14
N ASP A 100 -12.68 -14.08 9.09
CA ASP A 100 -11.67 -14.90 9.75
C ASP A 100 -10.42 -14.04 10.04
N SER A 101 -9.64 -14.42 11.05
CA SER A 101 -8.34 -13.81 11.34
C SER A 101 -7.36 -14.86 11.85
N ARG A 102 -6.16 -14.90 11.29
CA ARG A 102 -5.11 -15.86 11.67
C ARG A 102 -3.80 -15.14 11.89
N ILE A 103 -3.09 -15.52 12.94
CA ILE A 103 -1.71 -15.09 13.16
C ILE A 103 -0.83 -16.15 12.53
N THR A 104 -0.03 -15.77 11.54
CA THR A 104 0.93 -16.64 10.88
C THR A 104 2.34 -16.30 11.34
N ASN A 105 3.16 -17.33 11.55
CA ASN A 105 4.59 -17.13 11.71
C ASN A 105 5.15 -16.75 10.34
N ASP A 106 5.73 -15.55 10.24
CA ASP A 106 6.30 -15.03 9.00
C ASP A 106 7.56 -15.83 8.65
N GLU A 107 7.45 -16.83 7.78
CA GLU A 107 8.64 -17.48 7.21
C GLU A 107 8.77 -17.30 5.68
N GLU A 108 7.85 -16.63 4.99
CA GLU A 108 7.90 -16.54 3.51
C GLU A 108 7.68 -15.14 2.88
N SER A 109 7.78 -14.04 3.63
CA SER A 109 7.94 -12.72 2.98
C SER A 109 9.35 -12.19 3.19
N MET A 110 10.11 -12.05 2.11
CA MET A 110 11.39 -11.35 2.17
C MET A 110 11.13 -9.87 2.46
N ASN A 111 11.46 -9.45 3.67
CA ASN A 111 11.60 -8.04 4.01
C ASN A 111 12.93 -7.56 3.43
N ALA A 112 12.88 -6.79 2.34
CA ALA A 112 14.05 -6.14 1.79
C ALA A 112 13.94 -4.62 1.98
N SER A 113 15.08 -3.95 2.00
CA SER A 113 15.15 -2.49 2.02
C SER A 113 15.95 -1.98 0.83
N ILE A 114 15.45 -0.95 0.17
CA ILE A 114 16.18 -0.27 -0.92
C ILE A 114 16.26 1.23 -0.64
N ASN A 115 17.20 1.90 -1.30
CA ASN A 115 17.20 3.36 -1.39
C ASN A 115 16.77 3.75 -2.80
N ILE A 116 15.98 4.81 -2.91
CA ILE A 116 15.51 5.30 -4.19
C ILE A 116 15.79 6.80 -4.34
N GLU A 117 16.23 7.15 -5.54
CA GLU A 117 16.13 8.50 -6.08
C GLU A 117 14.90 8.53 -6.98
N PHE A 118 14.04 9.53 -6.83
CA PHE A 118 12.84 9.64 -7.64
C PHE A 118 12.56 11.06 -8.11
N MET A 119 11.85 11.17 -9.21
CA MET A 119 11.31 12.43 -9.73
C MET A 119 9.78 12.30 -9.79
N MET A 120 9.08 13.21 -9.09
CA MET A 120 7.63 13.26 -9.19
C MET A 120 7.20 13.76 -10.56
N ILE A 121 6.17 13.12 -11.11
CA ILE A 121 5.50 13.61 -12.31
C ILE A 121 4.65 14.83 -11.93
N PRO A 122 4.75 15.97 -12.65
CA PRO A 122 3.92 17.12 -12.38
C PRO A 122 2.41 16.81 -12.47
N ALA A 123 1.62 17.40 -11.58
CA ALA A 123 0.18 17.11 -11.49
C ALA A 123 -0.59 17.38 -12.79
N HIS A 124 -0.16 18.36 -13.60
CA HIS A 124 -0.80 18.67 -14.89
C HIS A 124 -0.50 17.62 -15.98
N LEU A 125 0.48 16.74 -15.75
CA LEU A 125 0.82 15.61 -16.63
C LEU A 125 0.28 14.27 -16.09
N GLY A 126 -0.60 14.30 -15.08
CA GLY A 126 -1.20 13.09 -14.50
C GLY A 126 -0.50 12.56 -13.25
N GLY A 127 0.54 13.25 -12.76
CA GLY A 127 1.17 12.92 -11.49
C GLY A 127 0.43 13.49 -10.29
N ARG A 128 1.11 13.56 -9.14
CA ARG A 128 0.46 13.87 -7.86
C ARG A 128 0.48 15.36 -7.52
N ARG A 129 -0.63 15.87 -6.98
CA ARG A 129 -0.73 17.27 -6.49
C ARG A 129 0.06 17.51 -5.21
N HIS A 130 0.09 16.51 -4.33
CA HIS A 130 0.83 16.56 -3.08
C HIS A 130 2.07 15.68 -3.19
N PRO A 131 3.22 16.10 -2.64
CA PRO A 131 4.41 15.28 -2.59
C PRO A 131 4.16 13.94 -1.89
N ILE A 132 4.94 12.93 -2.29
CA ILE A 132 5.16 11.75 -1.44
C ILE A 132 5.69 12.23 -0.09
N PHE A 133 5.26 11.59 1.00
CA PHE A 133 5.66 11.94 2.36
C PHE A 133 6.23 10.73 3.08
N GLU A 134 7.00 10.98 4.14
CA GLU A 134 7.63 9.93 4.93
C GLU A 134 6.58 9.00 5.56
N THR A 135 6.91 7.71 5.67
CA THR A 135 6.07 6.60 6.12
C THR A 135 4.94 6.19 5.18
N MET A 136 4.75 6.90 4.05
CA MET A 136 3.73 6.56 3.07
C MET A 136 3.98 5.19 2.44
N TRP A 137 2.94 4.35 2.37
CA TRP A 137 2.93 3.21 1.46
C TRP A 137 2.49 3.65 0.08
N ILE A 138 3.31 3.34 -0.92
CA ILE A 138 2.99 3.57 -2.33
C ILE A 138 3.17 2.27 -3.10
N ASN A 139 2.34 2.07 -4.12
CA ASN A 139 2.52 0.93 -5.01
C ASN A 139 3.69 1.22 -5.95
N PHE A 140 4.40 0.19 -6.36
CA PHE A 140 5.43 0.34 -7.37
C PHE A 140 5.50 -0.89 -8.25
N ARG A 141 6.12 -0.73 -9.42
CA ARG A 141 6.51 -1.83 -10.30
C ARG A 141 7.86 -1.55 -10.92
N TRP A 142 8.62 -2.60 -11.20
CA TRP A 142 9.81 -2.46 -12.04
C TRP A 142 9.37 -2.17 -13.48
N GLN A 143 10.05 -1.24 -14.16
CA GLN A 143 9.72 -0.90 -15.55
C GLN A 143 9.81 -2.10 -16.50
N ARG A 144 10.75 -3.02 -16.24
CA ARG A 144 10.89 -4.27 -17.00
C ARG A 144 9.79 -5.31 -16.71
N TYR A 145 9.00 -5.14 -15.66
CA TYR A 145 7.93 -6.05 -15.25
C TYR A 145 6.63 -5.31 -14.90
N PRO A 146 6.01 -4.63 -15.89
CA PRO A 146 4.89 -3.74 -15.66
C PRO A 146 3.59 -4.43 -15.20
N GLN A 147 3.52 -5.77 -15.32
CA GLN A 147 2.36 -6.59 -14.94
C GLN A 147 2.25 -6.90 -13.45
N TYR A 148 3.32 -6.70 -12.68
CA TYR A 148 3.36 -7.01 -11.26
C TYR A 148 3.42 -5.72 -10.44
N LEU A 149 2.69 -5.68 -9.33
CA LEU A 149 2.57 -4.51 -8.47
C LEU A 149 2.91 -4.88 -7.03
N TRP A 150 3.93 -4.22 -6.50
CA TRP A 150 4.36 -4.37 -5.12
C TRP A 150 4.11 -3.08 -4.36
N SER A 151 4.44 -3.10 -3.08
CA SER A 151 4.29 -1.93 -2.23
C SER A 151 5.58 -1.66 -1.49
N ILE A 152 5.88 -0.38 -1.39
CA ILE A 152 7.07 0.14 -0.76
C ILE A 152 6.65 1.20 0.25
N ARG A 153 7.21 1.11 1.47
CA ARG A 153 7.06 2.13 2.48
C ARG A 153 8.20 3.12 2.32
N ILE A 154 7.86 4.38 2.12
CA ILE A 154 8.82 5.47 1.99
C ILE A 154 9.36 5.81 3.38
N MET A 155 10.68 5.83 3.51
CA MET A 155 11.37 6.08 4.78
C MET A 155 12.50 7.09 4.56
N ASN A 156 12.83 7.89 5.58
CA ASN A 156 13.95 8.84 5.56
C ASN A 156 13.93 9.72 4.29
N LEU A 157 12.82 10.43 4.07
CA LEU A 157 12.56 11.16 2.83
C LEU A 157 13.17 12.57 2.86
N GLU A 158 13.96 12.87 1.83
CA GLU A 158 14.35 14.22 1.43
C GLU A 158 13.66 14.55 0.10
N TYR A 159 13.02 15.72 0.00
CA TYR A 159 12.32 16.12 -1.23
C TYR A 159 12.49 17.61 -1.51
N ASP A 160 12.92 17.93 -2.73
CA ASP A 160 13.03 19.29 -3.23
C ASP A 160 11.80 19.65 -4.07
N GLN A 161 11.04 20.63 -3.59
CA GLN A 161 9.83 21.09 -4.25
C GLN A 161 10.09 21.83 -5.58
N GLN A 162 11.27 22.43 -5.75
CA GLN A 162 11.59 23.19 -6.97
C GLN A 162 11.96 22.26 -8.13
N THR A 163 12.76 21.23 -7.84
CA THR A 163 13.22 20.27 -8.85
C THR A 163 12.30 19.06 -9.01
N HIS A 164 11.37 18.86 -8.07
CA HIS A 164 10.53 17.66 -7.95
C HIS A 164 11.32 16.36 -7.74
N ILE A 165 12.58 16.46 -7.33
CA ILE A 165 13.44 15.32 -7.04
C ILE A 165 13.37 14.99 -5.55
N GLY A 166 13.27 13.71 -5.24
CA GLY A 166 13.34 13.20 -3.88
C GLY A 166 14.29 12.02 -3.74
N TYR A 167 14.72 11.80 -2.51
CA TYR A 167 15.56 10.70 -2.08
C TYR A 167 14.94 10.05 -0.86
N ALA A 168 14.75 8.75 -0.89
CA ALA A 168 14.24 8.00 0.25
C ALA A 168 15.17 6.83 0.54
N GLN A 169 15.52 6.64 1.81
CA GLN A 169 16.47 5.62 2.25
C GLN A 169 15.81 4.58 3.14
N GLN A 170 16.31 3.35 3.07
CA GLN A 170 15.79 2.22 3.85
C GLN A 170 14.29 2.02 3.63
N CYS A 171 13.82 2.25 2.40
CA CYS A 171 12.43 2.04 2.05
C CYS A 171 12.13 0.55 2.18
N ALA A 172 11.12 0.21 3.00
CA ALA A 172 10.79 -1.18 3.26
C ALA A 172 9.91 -1.73 2.13
N LEU A 173 10.36 -2.83 1.51
CA LEU A 173 9.58 -3.56 0.54
C LEU A 173 8.91 -4.74 1.19
N ILE A 174 7.70 -5.01 0.72
CA ILE A 174 7.03 -6.28 0.96
C ILE A 174 7.12 -7.06 -0.33
N ILE A 175 8.09 -7.98 -0.37
CA ILE A 175 8.41 -8.75 -1.56
C ILE A 175 7.83 -10.15 -1.43
N GLU A 176 7.04 -10.51 -2.43
CA GLU A 176 6.60 -11.87 -2.73
C GLU A 176 7.17 -12.24 -4.10
N GLU A 177 7.29 -13.54 -4.39
CA GLU A 177 7.74 -14.04 -5.71
C GLU A 177 6.98 -13.35 -6.86
N PRO A 178 7.62 -13.09 -8.02
CA PRO A 178 8.90 -13.62 -8.49
C PRO A 178 10.14 -12.72 -8.28
N CYS A 179 10.12 -11.78 -7.33
CA CYS A 179 11.24 -10.85 -7.15
C CYS A 179 12.48 -11.52 -6.55
N THR A 180 13.66 -11.25 -7.13
CA THR A 180 14.97 -11.80 -6.71
C THR A 180 15.93 -10.69 -6.29
N GLU A 181 17.01 -11.01 -5.58
CA GLU A 181 18.03 -10.03 -5.15
C GLU A 181 18.64 -9.23 -6.31
N ALA A 182 18.72 -9.82 -7.51
CA ALA A 182 19.18 -9.13 -8.71
C ALA A 182 18.27 -7.94 -9.09
N TRP A 183 17.02 -7.92 -8.62
CA TRP A 183 16.08 -6.83 -8.90
C TRP A 183 16.19 -5.67 -7.92
N LEU A 184 16.94 -5.85 -6.84
CA LEU A 184 17.15 -4.85 -5.80
C LEU A 184 18.48 -4.11 -5.97
N GLN A 185 19.17 -4.33 -7.09
CA GLN A 185 20.47 -3.72 -7.35
C GLN A 185 20.34 -2.25 -7.78
N PRO A 186 21.32 -1.39 -7.43
CA PRO A 186 21.38 -0.01 -7.92
C PRO A 186 21.29 0.07 -9.45
N GLY A 187 20.57 1.08 -9.94
CA GLY A 187 20.32 1.32 -11.37
C GLY A 187 19.00 0.76 -11.88
N GLU A 188 18.35 -0.14 -11.14
CA GLU A 188 17.03 -0.67 -11.49
C GLU A 188 15.96 0.43 -11.46
N LEU A 189 15.12 0.47 -12.49
CA LEU A 189 14.11 1.52 -12.68
C LEU A 189 12.74 1.07 -12.19
N LEU A 190 12.11 1.92 -11.41
CA LEU A 190 10.82 1.71 -10.79
C LEU A 190 9.83 2.80 -11.23
N GLU A 191 8.57 2.43 -11.34
CA GLU A 191 7.44 3.35 -11.45
C GLU A 191 6.70 3.32 -10.12
N LEU A 192 6.56 4.48 -9.47
CA LEU A 192 5.71 4.62 -8.29
C LEU A 192 4.30 4.99 -8.75
N CYS A 193 3.30 4.27 -8.24
CA CYS A 193 1.94 4.28 -8.78
C CYS A 193 0.88 4.57 -7.72
N GLU A 194 -0.17 5.27 -8.14
CA GLU A 194 -1.44 5.42 -7.42
C GLU A 194 -2.57 4.91 -8.31
N GLY A 195 -3.08 3.72 -7.98
CA GLY A 195 -3.96 2.97 -8.86
C GLY A 195 -3.31 2.72 -10.23
N PRO A 196 -3.96 3.10 -11.35
CA PRO A 196 -3.40 2.91 -12.69
C PRO A 196 -2.39 3.98 -13.10
N ASN A 197 -2.22 5.06 -12.31
CA ASN A 197 -1.41 6.20 -12.70
C ASN A 197 0.01 6.08 -12.14
N VAL A 198 1.00 6.33 -12.99
CA VAL A 198 2.38 6.55 -12.55
C VAL A 198 2.46 7.98 -12.01
N VAL A 199 2.92 8.14 -10.78
CA VAL A 199 3.03 9.43 -10.10
C VAL A 199 4.47 9.89 -9.91
N ALA A 200 5.44 8.98 -9.97
CA ALA A 200 6.86 9.28 -9.98
C ALA A 200 7.65 8.17 -10.70
N ILE A 201 8.79 8.55 -11.27
CA ILE A 201 9.79 7.60 -11.77
C ILE A 201 10.92 7.55 -10.77
N ALA A 202 11.34 6.34 -10.39
CA ALA A 202 12.38 6.12 -9.41
C ALA A 202 13.47 5.20 -9.95
N LYS A 203 14.64 5.27 -9.32
CA LYS A 203 15.80 4.43 -9.60
C LYS A 203 16.35 3.96 -8.26
N ILE A 204 16.68 2.68 -8.16
CA ILE A 204 17.39 2.15 -6.99
C ILE A 204 18.79 2.76 -6.96
N VAL A 205 19.21 3.27 -5.81
CA VAL A 205 20.52 3.89 -5.61
C VAL A 205 21.24 3.29 -4.41
N ASP A 206 22.55 3.46 -4.39
CA ASP A 206 23.35 3.18 -3.21
C ASP A 206 22.94 4.06 -2.03
N GLN A 207 23.27 3.61 -0.82
CA GLN A 207 23.05 4.40 0.38
C GLN A 207 23.88 5.69 0.31
N ARG A 208 23.22 6.86 0.42
CA ARG A 208 23.97 8.11 0.62
C ARG A 208 24.52 8.11 2.03
N VAL A 209 25.84 8.22 2.15
CA VAL A 209 26.47 8.61 3.41
C VAL A 209 26.05 10.05 3.65
N THR A 210 25.15 10.26 4.59
CA THR A 210 24.90 11.59 5.13
C THR A 210 26.08 11.91 6.04
N ASP A 211 27.03 12.70 5.55
CA ASP A 211 28.05 13.31 6.40
C ASP A 211 27.32 14.18 7.45
N ARG A 212 27.20 13.66 8.67
CA ARG A 212 26.79 14.41 9.85
C ARG A 212 28.01 14.84 10.64
#